data_AF-A0A4Q8UFZ9-F1
#
_entry.id   AF-A0A4Q8UFZ9-F1
#
_cell.length_a   1.000
_cell.length_b   1.000
_cell.length_c   1.000
_cell.angle_alpha   90.00
_cell.angle_beta   90.00
_cell.angle_gamma   90.00
#
_symmetry.space_group_name_H-M   'P 1'
#
loop_
_entity.id
_entity.type
_entity.pdbx_description
1 polymer ?
#
loop_
_entity_poly.entity_id
_entity_poly.type
_entity_poly.pdbx_seq_one_letter_code
_entity_poly.pdbx_strand_id
1 'polypeptide(L)'
;MTKPDSGAPDPSANQDDAVWLDLVARLEGSSSAQDEALRPGGADTPKPAGAPGSPESPAAGTAAGRTTGTGASFRDFDPLGLAPSAPTEPSAAERLAAAATPGTPGSTDDPAQGPRDYGVDDDDTFVPEEPPSLAGTDPLTMLAWLGAVGGPLALLLSVMFWRSAPLLAILGMVAVFILSVVYLIMKLPQEKDENDDGARV
;
A
#
# COMPACT_ATOMS: atom_id res chain seq x y z
N MET A 1 -15.52 33.17 21.55
CA MET A 1 -14.88 32.24 20.58
C MET A 1 -14.65 32.98 19.27
N THR A 2 -13.46 33.54 19.09
CA THR A 2 -13.00 34.10 17.82
C THR A 2 -12.45 32.97 16.95
N LYS A 3 -12.96 32.86 15.71
CA LYS A 3 -12.51 31.86 14.73
C LYS A 3 -11.11 32.26 14.23
N PRO A 4 -10.11 31.37 14.20
CA PRO A 4 -8.79 31.72 13.69
C PRO A 4 -8.84 31.95 12.17
N ASP A 5 -8.15 32.98 11.72
CA ASP A 5 -8.03 33.41 10.31
C ASP A 5 -7.42 32.30 9.43
N SER A 6 -8.09 31.97 8.34
CA SER A 6 -7.66 30.94 7.36
C SER A 6 -6.55 31.42 6.39
N GLY A 7 -5.81 32.47 6.76
CA GLY A 7 -4.80 33.11 5.89
C GLY A 7 -3.38 33.14 6.45
N ALA A 8 -3.14 32.58 7.64
CA ALA A 8 -1.79 32.46 8.16
C ALA A 8 -1.09 31.24 7.52
N PRO A 9 0.13 31.37 6.99
CA PRO A 9 0.89 30.22 6.51
C PRO A 9 1.11 29.27 7.69
N ASP A 10 0.66 28.02 7.52
CA ASP A 10 0.72 27.00 8.57
C ASP A 10 2.20 26.73 8.89
N PRO A 11 2.68 27.00 10.12
CA PRO A 11 4.08 26.76 10.47
C PRO A 11 4.45 25.27 10.42
N SER A 12 3.46 24.38 10.50
CA SER A 12 3.61 22.93 10.30
C SER A 12 4.04 22.57 8.88
N ALA A 13 3.52 23.24 7.85
CA ALA A 13 3.85 22.92 6.46
C ALA A 13 5.35 23.10 6.16
N ASN A 14 5.97 24.17 6.69
CA ASN A 14 7.40 24.39 6.54
C ASN A 14 8.26 23.39 7.35
N GLN A 15 7.72 22.87 8.46
CA GLN A 15 8.37 21.85 9.29
C GLN A 15 8.33 20.49 8.59
N ASP A 16 7.20 20.14 7.97
CA ASP A 16 6.99 18.89 7.23
C ASP A 16 7.92 18.82 6.00
N ASP A 17 8.09 19.94 5.28
CA ASP A 17 9.02 20.04 4.14
C ASP A 17 10.48 19.78 4.56
N ALA A 18 10.89 20.30 5.73
CA ALA A 18 12.25 20.10 6.24
C ALA A 18 12.51 18.64 6.66
N VAL A 19 11.53 17.98 7.27
CA VAL A 19 11.59 16.55 7.64
C VAL A 19 11.63 15.67 6.39
N TRP A 20 10.83 16.02 5.37
CA TRP A 20 10.80 15.29 4.10
C TRP A 20 12.13 15.37 3.34
N LEU A 21 12.76 16.55 3.31
CA LEU A 21 14.08 16.74 2.69
C LEU A 21 15.19 15.94 3.39
N ASP A 22 15.16 15.84 4.71
CA ASP A 22 16.11 15.03 5.48
C ASP A 22 15.95 13.52 5.21
N LEU A 23 14.70 13.05 5.07
CA LEU A 23 14.38 11.67 4.66
C LEU A 23 14.94 11.35 3.26
N VAL A 24 14.78 12.25 2.29
CA VAL A 24 15.30 12.05 0.93
C VAL A 24 16.82 12.08 0.90
N ALA A 25 17.46 13.03 1.59
CA ALA A 25 18.93 13.09 1.65
C ALA A 25 19.52 11.82 2.26
N ARG A 26 18.88 11.27 3.30
CA ARG A 26 19.30 10.01 3.93
C ARG A 26 19.06 8.80 3.04
N LEU A 27 17.97 8.78 2.28
CA LEU A 27 17.65 7.71 1.33
C LEU A 27 18.66 7.69 0.17
N GLU A 28 18.98 8.86 -0.40
CA GLU A 28 19.99 9.02 -1.45
C GLU A 28 21.41 8.69 -0.95
N GLY A 29 21.74 9.04 0.30
CA GLY A 29 23.00 8.65 0.92
C GLY A 29 23.11 7.14 1.16
N SER A 30 22.02 6.49 1.56
CA SER A 30 21.97 5.05 1.82
C SER A 30 21.98 4.20 0.55
N SER A 31 21.42 4.70 -0.55
CA SER A 31 21.51 4.06 -1.88
C SER A 31 22.89 4.23 -2.50
N SER A 32 23.50 5.42 -2.36
CA SER A 32 24.87 5.67 -2.83
C SER A 32 25.91 4.77 -2.15
N ALA A 33 25.74 4.50 -0.84
CA ALA A 33 26.59 3.58 -0.10
C ALA A 33 26.38 2.09 -0.51
N GLN A 34 25.18 1.73 -0.95
CA GLN A 34 24.88 0.39 -1.47
C GLN A 34 25.44 0.18 -2.89
N ASP A 35 25.40 1.21 -3.74
CA ASP A 35 25.98 1.16 -5.09
C ASP A 35 27.51 1.08 -5.10
N GLU A 36 28.19 1.70 -4.12
CA GLU A 36 29.65 1.62 -3.99
C GLU A 36 30.12 0.23 -3.53
N ALA A 37 29.32 -0.48 -2.74
CA ALA A 37 29.60 -1.84 -2.30
C ALA A 37 29.42 -2.91 -3.40
N LEU A 38 28.75 -2.57 -4.52
CA LEU A 38 28.48 -3.49 -5.62
C LEU A 38 29.47 -3.41 -6.79
N ARG A 39 30.49 -2.53 -6.72
CA ARG A 39 31.53 -2.42 -7.76
C ARG A 39 32.55 -3.57 -7.65
N PRO A 40 32.75 -4.39 -8.70
CA PRO A 40 33.84 -5.36 -8.71
C PRO A 40 35.17 -4.61 -8.90
N GLY A 41 35.96 -4.54 -7.83
CA GLY A 41 37.23 -3.80 -7.77
C GLY A 41 38.32 -4.37 -8.69
N GLY A 42 38.85 -3.50 -9.54
CA GLY A 42 40.11 -3.69 -10.26
C GLY A 42 41.32 -3.42 -9.36
N ALA A 43 42.38 -4.17 -9.63
CA ALA A 43 43.63 -4.35 -8.89
C ALA A 43 44.35 -3.10 -8.37
N ASP A 44 45.01 -3.25 -7.21
CA ASP A 44 46.47 -3.07 -7.09
C ASP A 44 47.03 -3.74 -5.83
N THR A 45 48.03 -4.61 -6.02
CA THR A 45 48.79 -5.33 -4.97
C THR A 45 50.08 -4.60 -4.59
N PRO A 46 50.70 -4.90 -3.43
CA PRO A 46 51.94 -5.67 -3.53
C PRO A 46 52.12 -6.80 -2.47
N LYS A 47 52.92 -7.79 -2.91
CA LYS A 47 53.33 -9.09 -2.35
C LYS A 47 54.46 -9.00 -1.29
N PRO A 48 54.59 -9.95 -0.35
CA PRO A 48 55.70 -10.96 -0.37
C PRO A 48 55.18 -12.39 -0.08
N ALA A 49 55.40 -13.40 -0.93
CA ALA A 49 56.56 -14.30 -1.00
C ALA A 49 56.47 -15.51 -0.04
N GLY A 50 56.20 -16.70 -0.61
CA GLY A 50 56.34 -18.02 0.02
C GLY A 50 55.50 -19.09 -0.69
N ALA A 51 56.14 -19.98 -1.44
CA ALA A 51 55.58 -21.20 -2.06
C ALA A 51 56.53 -22.37 -1.72
N PRO A 52 56.23 -23.67 -1.95
CA PRO A 52 55.11 -24.24 -2.72
C PRO A 52 54.41 -25.47 -2.09
N GLY A 53 53.28 -25.89 -2.68
CA GLY A 53 52.69 -27.21 -2.46
C GLY A 53 51.29 -27.35 -3.08
N SER A 54 51.20 -28.02 -4.22
CA SER A 54 49.96 -28.53 -4.86
C SER A 54 50.15 -30.06 -5.06
N PRO A 55 49.14 -30.91 -5.36
CA PRO A 55 47.76 -30.68 -5.88
C PRO A 55 46.67 -31.29 -4.95
N GLU A 56 45.35 -31.14 -5.12
CA GLU A 56 44.48 -31.74 -6.15
C GLU A 56 43.00 -31.30 -5.91
N SER A 57 42.19 -31.27 -6.97
CA SER A 57 40.75 -30.87 -7.04
C SER A 57 39.83 -32.11 -6.87
N PRO A 58 38.46 -32.05 -6.88
CA PRO A 58 37.54 -30.91 -6.95
C PRO A 58 36.28 -30.96 -6.02
N ALA A 59 35.71 -29.76 -5.79
CA ALA A 59 34.28 -29.39 -5.74
C ALA A 59 33.21 -30.21 -4.95
N ALA A 60 32.65 -29.60 -3.90
CA ALA A 60 31.23 -29.19 -3.81
C ALA A 60 31.03 -28.29 -2.56
N GLY A 61 30.35 -27.15 -2.74
CA GLY A 61 30.45 -25.98 -1.89
C GLY A 61 29.79 -26.10 -0.52
N THR A 62 30.60 -25.91 0.53
CA THR A 62 30.13 -25.63 1.88
C THR A 62 29.89 -24.13 2.01
N ALA A 63 28.67 -23.76 2.37
CA ALA A 63 28.25 -22.41 2.70
C ALA A 63 29.14 -21.83 3.81
N ALA A 64 30.16 -21.07 3.42
CA ALA A 64 31.02 -20.35 4.35
C ALA A 64 30.43 -18.96 4.60
N GLY A 65 30.07 -18.74 5.86
CA GLY A 65 30.24 -17.45 6.53
C GLY A 65 29.43 -16.29 5.98
N ARG A 66 28.12 -16.28 6.22
CA ARG A 66 27.42 -15.00 6.34
C ARG A 66 27.68 -14.49 7.75
N THR A 67 28.64 -13.58 7.88
CA THR A 67 28.84 -12.77 9.08
C THR A 67 27.49 -12.14 9.44
N THR A 68 26.91 -12.58 10.55
CA THR A 68 25.77 -11.94 11.21
C THR A 68 26.18 -10.52 11.59
N GLY A 69 25.92 -9.57 10.70
CA GLY A 69 25.78 -8.18 11.08
C GLY A 69 24.52 -8.08 11.93
N THR A 70 24.68 -7.79 13.21
CA THR A 70 23.58 -7.39 14.09
C THR A 70 22.95 -6.15 13.48
N GLY A 71 21.87 -6.32 12.71
CA GLY A 71 21.09 -5.22 12.17
C GLY A 71 20.43 -4.44 13.31
N ALA A 72 20.32 -3.12 13.14
CA ALA A 72 19.60 -2.26 14.07
C ALA A 72 18.21 -2.86 14.35
N SER A 73 17.86 -2.96 15.63
CA SER A 73 16.58 -3.49 16.07
C SER A 73 15.52 -2.41 16.00
N PHE A 74 14.26 -2.79 15.85
CA PHE A 74 13.13 -1.85 15.78
C PHE A 74 13.05 -0.92 17.02
N ARG A 75 13.60 -1.34 18.17
CA ARG A 75 13.69 -0.52 19.38
C ARG A 75 14.67 0.64 19.27
N ASP A 76 15.67 0.53 18.40
CA ASP A 76 16.67 1.59 18.17
C ASP A 76 16.06 2.81 17.46
N PHE A 77 14.83 2.67 16.94
CA PHE A 77 14.05 3.71 16.26
C PHE A 77 12.85 4.22 17.06
N ASP A 78 12.72 3.90 18.35
CA ASP A 78 11.60 4.33 19.20
C ASP A 78 12.01 5.43 20.21
N PRO A 79 11.95 6.72 19.83
CA PRO A 79 12.37 7.83 20.69
C PRO A 79 11.42 8.10 21.88
N LEU A 80 10.22 7.51 21.88
CA LEU A 80 9.21 7.71 22.92
C LEU A 80 9.04 6.49 23.84
N GLY A 81 9.73 5.37 23.53
CA GLY A 81 9.79 4.17 24.37
C GLY A 81 8.43 3.45 24.51
N LEU A 82 7.57 3.56 23.51
CA LEU A 82 6.23 2.98 23.50
C LEU A 82 6.20 1.55 22.96
N ALA A 83 7.30 1.07 22.37
CA ALA A 83 7.40 -0.27 21.81
C ALA A 83 7.24 -1.32 22.91
N PRO A 84 6.14 -2.09 22.90
CA PRO A 84 5.95 -3.15 23.88
C PRO A 84 7.07 -4.17 23.73
N SER A 85 7.50 -4.75 24.84
CA SER A 85 8.40 -5.88 24.76
C SER A 85 7.67 -7.03 24.08
N ALA A 86 8.05 -7.30 22.83
CA ALA A 86 7.59 -8.48 22.12
C ALA A 86 7.83 -9.68 23.05
N PRO A 87 6.78 -10.49 23.35
CA PRO A 87 6.96 -11.73 24.07
C PRO A 87 8.08 -12.51 23.41
N THR A 88 9.06 -12.97 24.19
CA THR A 88 10.17 -13.77 23.65
C THR A 88 9.59 -15.07 23.14
N GLU A 89 9.19 -15.10 21.87
CA GLU A 89 8.79 -16.33 21.24
C GLU A 89 10.01 -17.24 21.15
N PRO A 90 9.86 -18.53 21.47
CA PRO A 90 10.93 -19.50 21.31
C PRO A 90 11.45 -19.44 19.88
N SER A 91 12.77 -19.58 19.76
CA SER A 91 13.45 -19.58 18.47
C SER A 91 12.84 -20.66 17.55
N ALA A 92 12.93 -20.49 16.23
CA ALA A 92 12.40 -21.48 15.29
C ALA A 92 12.96 -22.89 15.55
N ALA A 93 14.22 -22.97 16.01
CA ALA A 93 14.86 -24.21 16.44
C ALA A 93 14.24 -24.80 17.71
N GLU A 94 13.91 -23.99 18.72
CA GLU A 94 13.20 -24.45 19.93
C GLU A 94 11.78 -24.91 19.64
N ARG A 95 11.05 -24.24 18.74
CA ARG A 95 9.71 -24.67 18.35
C ARG A 95 9.73 -26.03 17.65
N LEU A 96 10.71 -26.27 16.78
CA LEU A 96 10.91 -27.55 16.14
C LEU A 96 11.30 -28.65 17.15
N ALA A 97 12.15 -28.33 18.12
CA ALA A 97 12.52 -29.28 19.19
C ALA A 97 11.34 -29.61 20.12
N ALA A 98 10.50 -28.62 20.45
CA ALA A 98 9.30 -28.81 21.25
C ALA A 98 8.25 -29.65 20.52
N ALA A 99 8.07 -29.45 19.20
CA ALA A 99 7.19 -30.28 18.37
C ALA A 99 7.68 -31.72 18.21
N ALA A 100 8.99 -31.96 18.32
CA ALA A 100 9.59 -33.29 18.23
C ALA A 100 9.56 -34.09 19.55
N THR A 101 9.11 -33.49 20.66
CA THR A 101 9.03 -34.16 21.97
C THR A 101 7.65 -34.80 22.15
N PRO A 102 7.51 -36.14 22.11
CA PRO A 102 6.21 -36.78 22.27
C PRO A 102 5.84 -36.77 23.76
N GLY A 103 4.81 -36.01 24.15
CA GLY A 103 4.22 -36.17 25.50
C GLY A 103 3.65 -34.94 26.21
N THR A 104 3.42 -33.79 25.56
CA THR A 104 2.69 -32.68 26.21
C THR A 104 1.18 -32.95 26.17
N PRO A 105 0.49 -33.14 27.32
CA PRO A 105 -0.95 -33.36 27.33
C PRO A 105 -1.64 -31.99 27.31
N GLY A 106 -2.14 -31.60 26.15
CA GLY A 106 -2.88 -30.33 26.02
C GLY A 106 -3.38 -29.95 24.63
N SER A 107 -3.14 -30.77 23.60
CA SER A 107 -3.59 -30.48 22.24
C SER A 107 -4.39 -31.67 21.73
N THR A 108 -5.69 -31.67 22.01
CA THR A 108 -6.70 -32.46 21.29
C THR A 108 -7.03 -31.82 19.94
N ASP A 109 -6.01 -31.40 19.20
CA ASP A 109 -6.13 -31.12 17.77
C ASP A 109 -5.15 -32.05 17.07
N ASP A 110 -5.70 -32.80 16.11
CA ASP A 110 -4.98 -33.69 15.22
C ASP A 110 -3.76 -32.96 14.63
N PRO A 111 -2.51 -33.48 14.74
CA PRO A 111 -1.32 -32.82 14.21
C PRO A 111 -1.35 -32.63 12.68
N ALA A 112 -2.36 -33.19 12.00
CA ALA A 112 -2.59 -33.01 10.57
C ALA A 112 -3.29 -31.69 10.21
N GLN A 113 -3.95 -31.01 11.15
CA GLN A 113 -4.73 -29.79 10.87
C GLN A 113 -4.15 -28.55 11.56
N GLY A 114 -2.99 -28.09 11.09
CA GLY A 114 -2.45 -26.78 11.47
C GLY A 114 -2.93 -25.70 10.49
N PRO A 115 -2.91 -24.39 10.81
CA PRO A 115 -3.50 -23.27 10.01
C PRO A 115 -3.06 -23.08 8.53
N ARG A 116 -2.36 -24.05 7.95
CA ARG A 116 -1.92 -24.12 6.55
C ARG A 116 -2.37 -25.42 5.88
N ASP A 117 -3.30 -26.14 6.50
CA ASP A 117 -3.85 -27.43 6.05
C ASP A 117 -5.08 -27.28 5.13
N TYR A 118 -5.33 -26.09 4.61
CA TYR A 118 -6.38 -25.87 3.61
C TYR A 118 -6.08 -26.73 2.38
N GLY A 119 -6.92 -27.74 2.15
CA GLY A 119 -6.98 -28.43 0.87
C GLY A 119 -7.42 -27.41 -0.19
N VAL A 120 -6.77 -27.45 -1.36
CA VAL A 120 -7.34 -26.80 -2.55
C VAL A 120 -8.57 -27.63 -2.90
N ASP A 121 -9.74 -27.13 -2.53
CA ASP A 121 -11.00 -27.73 -2.98
C ASP A 121 -11.20 -27.29 -4.43
N ASP A 122 -10.88 -28.18 -5.37
CA ASP A 122 -10.94 -27.90 -6.82
C ASP A 122 -12.40 -27.69 -7.32
N ASP A 123 -13.39 -27.90 -6.44
CA ASP A 123 -14.82 -27.88 -6.75
C ASP A 123 -15.41 -26.45 -6.79
N ASP A 124 -14.78 -25.47 -6.16
CA ASP A 124 -15.24 -24.07 -6.10
C ASP A 124 -14.43 -23.13 -7.01
N THR A 125 -14.28 -23.51 -8.29
CA THR A 125 -13.67 -22.62 -9.29
C THR A 125 -14.53 -21.36 -9.43
N PHE A 126 -13.98 -20.20 -9.04
CA PHE A 126 -14.63 -18.90 -9.22
C PHE A 126 -15.00 -18.69 -10.70
N VAL A 127 -16.29 -18.76 -11.01
CA VAL A 127 -16.86 -18.32 -12.29
C VAL A 127 -17.41 -16.92 -12.05
N PRO A 128 -16.78 -15.86 -12.58
CA PRO A 128 -17.34 -14.53 -12.51
C PRO A 128 -18.74 -14.54 -13.12
N GLU A 129 -19.73 -14.07 -12.38
CA GLU A 129 -21.05 -13.82 -12.95
C GLU A 129 -20.91 -12.82 -14.09
N GLU A 130 -21.58 -13.08 -15.20
CA GLU A 130 -21.51 -12.20 -16.36
C GLU A 130 -22.15 -10.85 -15.98
N PRO A 131 -21.42 -9.73 -16.11
CA PRO A 131 -21.87 -8.47 -15.55
C PRO A 131 -23.18 -8.03 -16.22
N PRO A 132 -24.13 -7.48 -15.44
CA PRO A 132 -25.36 -6.96 -16.02
C PRO A 132 -25.05 -5.90 -17.09
N SER A 133 -25.76 -5.97 -18.21
CA SER A 133 -25.51 -5.08 -19.34
C SER A 133 -25.65 -3.61 -18.93
N LEU A 134 -24.61 -2.81 -19.19
CA LEU A 134 -24.59 -1.37 -18.94
C LEU A 134 -25.67 -0.61 -19.72
N ALA A 135 -26.19 -1.21 -20.79
CA ALA A 135 -27.32 -0.68 -21.56
C ALA A 135 -28.63 -0.60 -20.76
N GLY A 136 -28.72 -1.25 -19.58
CA GLY A 136 -29.87 -1.22 -18.69
C GLY A 136 -29.95 -0.01 -17.75
N THR A 137 -29.06 0.98 -17.88
CA THR A 137 -29.09 2.17 -17.01
C THR A 137 -30.39 2.96 -17.22
N ASP A 138 -31.07 3.33 -16.12
CA ASP A 138 -32.30 4.13 -16.17
C ASP A 138 -32.09 5.42 -16.99
N PRO A 139 -32.90 5.69 -18.03
CA PRO A 139 -32.76 6.89 -18.86
C PRO A 139 -32.81 8.19 -18.05
N LEU A 140 -33.53 8.22 -16.91
CA LEU A 140 -33.59 9.40 -16.07
C LEU A 140 -32.25 9.66 -15.35
N THR A 141 -31.52 8.61 -14.98
CA THR A 141 -30.15 8.72 -14.46
C THR A 141 -29.19 9.23 -15.53
N MET A 142 -29.33 8.76 -16.77
CA MET A 142 -28.51 9.26 -17.88
C MET A 142 -28.76 10.76 -18.11
N LEU A 143 -30.02 11.21 -18.10
CA LEU A 143 -30.36 12.63 -18.20
C LEU A 143 -29.79 13.45 -17.04
N ALA A 144 -29.81 12.91 -15.82
CA ALA A 144 -29.24 13.58 -14.67
C ALA A 144 -27.70 13.68 -14.77
N TRP A 145 -27.01 12.64 -15.23
CA TRP A 145 -25.57 12.73 -15.52
C TRP A 145 -25.26 13.75 -16.61
N LEU A 146 -26.09 13.77 -17.67
CA LEU A 146 -25.96 14.74 -18.74
C LEU A 146 -26.19 16.16 -18.24
N GLY A 147 -27.13 16.41 -17.33
CA GLY A 147 -27.33 17.73 -16.73
C GLY A 147 -26.27 18.09 -15.69
N ALA A 148 -25.77 17.13 -14.93
CA ALA A 148 -24.73 17.33 -13.92
C ALA A 148 -23.37 17.67 -14.57
N VAL A 149 -22.98 16.93 -15.61
CA VAL A 149 -21.74 17.20 -16.36
C VAL A 149 -21.95 18.29 -17.40
N GLY A 150 -23.08 18.25 -18.09
CA GLY A 150 -23.43 19.20 -19.14
C GLY A 150 -23.77 20.59 -18.62
N GLY A 151 -24.21 20.77 -17.38
CA GLY A 151 -24.48 22.09 -16.79
C GLY A 151 -23.23 22.98 -16.75
N PRO A 152 -22.14 22.55 -16.08
CA PRO A 152 -20.87 23.28 -16.07
C PRO A 152 -20.28 23.49 -17.46
N LEU A 153 -20.32 22.47 -18.32
CA LEU A 153 -19.88 22.56 -19.72
C LEU A 153 -20.71 23.56 -20.53
N ALA A 154 -22.03 23.55 -20.39
CA ALA A 154 -22.94 24.47 -21.07
C ALA A 154 -22.73 25.91 -20.59
N LEU A 155 -22.48 26.13 -19.30
CA LEU A 155 -22.11 27.44 -18.77
C LEU A 155 -20.77 27.92 -19.36
N LEU A 156 -19.75 27.06 -19.41
CA LEU A 156 -18.45 27.40 -20.02
C LEU A 156 -18.60 27.76 -21.51
N LEU A 157 -19.31 26.93 -22.27
CA LEU A 157 -19.59 27.16 -23.69
C LEU A 157 -20.43 28.42 -23.89
N SER A 158 -21.38 28.71 -23.00
CA SER A 158 -22.19 29.93 -23.04
C SER A 158 -21.31 31.16 -22.82
N VAL A 159 -20.35 31.14 -21.90
CA VAL A 159 -19.45 32.28 -21.69
C VAL A 159 -18.52 32.48 -22.89
N MET A 160 -18.07 31.40 -23.51
CA MET A 160 -17.13 31.43 -24.63
C MET A 160 -17.79 31.87 -25.96
N PHE A 161 -18.96 31.31 -26.28
CA PHE A 161 -19.62 31.51 -27.57
C PHE A 161 -20.88 32.40 -27.50
N TRP A 162 -21.46 32.59 -26.31
CA TRP A 162 -22.72 33.29 -26.12
C TRP A 162 -22.64 34.37 -25.02
N ARG A 163 -21.68 35.28 -25.17
CA ARG A 163 -21.37 36.33 -24.18
C ARG A 163 -22.52 37.31 -23.89
N SER A 164 -23.52 37.37 -24.77
CA SER A 164 -24.76 38.16 -24.60
C SER A 164 -25.95 37.30 -24.15
N ALA A 165 -25.73 36.12 -23.58
CA ALA A 165 -26.80 35.26 -23.09
C ALA A 165 -27.68 36.01 -22.07
N PRO A 166 -29.02 35.99 -22.23
CA PRO A 166 -29.92 36.64 -21.28
C PRO A 166 -29.84 35.95 -19.92
N LEU A 167 -30.04 36.72 -18.84
CA LEU A 167 -29.95 36.23 -17.46
C LEU A 167 -30.85 35.00 -17.20
N LEU A 168 -32.01 34.95 -17.85
CA LEU A 168 -32.94 33.82 -17.80
C LEU A 168 -32.33 32.51 -18.34
N ALA A 169 -31.51 32.57 -19.39
CA ALA A 169 -30.84 31.39 -19.93
C ALA A 169 -29.77 30.85 -18.97
N ILE A 170 -28.99 31.75 -18.35
CA ILE A 170 -27.97 31.39 -17.35
C ILE A 170 -28.65 30.73 -16.14
N LEU A 171 -29.72 31.34 -15.62
CA LEU A 171 -30.51 30.78 -14.53
C LEU A 171 -31.11 29.42 -14.89
N GLY A 172 -31.57 29.25 -16.13
CA GLY A 172 -32.06 27.96 -16.62
C GLY A 172 -30.98 26.88 -16.57
N MET A 173 -29.77 27.16 -17.06
CA MET A 173 -28.65 26.20 -17.02
C MET A 173 -28.24 25.85 -15.58
N VAL A 174 -28.19 26.84 -14.69
CA VAL A 174 -27.92 26.62 -13.26
C VAL A 174 -29.03 25.79 -12.61
N ALA A 175 -30.29 26.06 -12.92
CA ALA A 175 -31.42 25.30 -12.37
C ALA A 175 -31.40 23.84 -12.84
N VAL A 176 -31.12 23.58 -14.13
CA VAL A 176 -30.96 22.22 -14.66
C VAL A 176 -29.81 21.48 -13.99
N PHE A 177 -28.67 22.16 -13.78
CA PHE A 177 -27.53 21.58 -13.06
C PHE A 177 -27.91 21.18 -11.63
N ILE A 178 -28.51 22.10 -10.86
CA ILE A 178 -28.92 21.84 -9.49
C ILE A 178 -29.93 20.70 -9.43
N LEU A 179 -30.95 20.72 -10.29
CA LEU A 179 -31.96 19.66 -10.34
C LEU A 179 -31.33 18.28 -10.61
N SER A 180 -30.36 18.23 -11.52
CA SER A 180 -29.65 17.02 -11.90
C SER A 180 -28.82 16.45 -10.75
N VAL A 181 -28.08 17.32 -10.05
CA VAL A 181 -27.26 16.92 -8.88
C VAL A 181 -28.15 16.46 -7.73
N VAL A 182 -29.23 17.18 -7.43
CA VAL A 182 -30.19 16.78 -6.39
C VAL A 182 -30.80 15.43 -6.71
N TYR A 183 -31.22 15.21 -7.96
CA TYR A 183 -31.74 13.91 -8.39
C TYR A 183 -30.73 12.77 -8.19
N LEU A 184 -29.46 12.98 -8.57
CA LEU A 184 -28.39 11.99 -8.37
C LEU A 184 -28.19 11.66 -6.88
N ILE A 185 -28.18 12.68 -6.01
CA ILE A 185 -28.05 12.49 -4.57
C ILE A 185 -29.23 11.68 -4.02
N MET A 186 -30.45 11.99 -4.44
CA MET A 186 -31.65 11.24 -4.01
C MET A 186 -31.65 9.79 -4.49
N LYS A 187 -30.87 9.47 -5.54
CA LYS A 187 -30.76 8.13 -6.10
C LYS A 187 -29.63 7.29 -5.48
N LEU A 188 -28.77 7.91 -4.67
CA LEU A 188 -27.73 7.16 -3.97
C LEU A 188 -28.38 6.20 -2.96
N PRO A 189 -27.99 4.90 -2.96
CA PRO A 189 -28.43 3.95 -1.95
C PRO A 189 -28.08 4.47 -0.56
N GLN A 190 -29.07 4.52 0.33
CA GLN A 190 -28.88 4.98 1.71
C GLN A 190 -28.44 3.85 2.64
N GLU A 191 -28.53 2.61 2.18
CA GLU A 191 -28.12 1.43 2.93
C GLU A 191 -26.81 0.89 2.32
N LYS A 192 -25.76 0.86 3.14
CA LYS A 192 -24.52 0.14 2.87
C LYS A 192 -24.63 -1.20 3.58
N ASP A 193 -24.33 -2.30 2.88
CA ASP A 193 -24.17 -3.59 3.53
C ASP A 193 -22.93 -3.55 4.45
N GLU A 194 -23.14 -3.89 5.72
CA GLU A 194 -22.14 -3.92 6.76
C GLU A 194 -21.20 -5.13 6.62
N ASN A 195 -21.63 -6.17 5.89
CA ASN A 195 -20.88 -7.41 5.69
C ASN A 195 -20.26 -7.52 4.30
N ASP A 196 -20.55 -6.59 3.39
CA ASP A 196 -19.95 -6.50 2.07
C ASP A 196 -18.75 -5.53 2.09
N ASP A 197 -17.60 -6.06 2.51
CA ASP A 197 -16.31 -5.36 2.44
C ASP A 197 -15.61 -5.55 1.08
N GLY A 198 -16.31 -6.12 0.08
CA GLY A 198 -15.77 -6.36 -1.26
C GLY A 198 -14.76 -7.51 -1.35
N ALA A 199 -14.48 -8.20 -0.25
CA ALA A 199 -13.65 -9.40 -0.21
C ALA A 199 -14.53 -10.66 -0.27
N ARG A 200 -14.38 -11.46 -1.32
CA ARG A 200 -14.85 -12.85 -1.34
C ARG A 200 -13.61 -13.74 -1.12
N VAL A 201 -13.61 -14.50 -0.03
CA VAL A 201 -12.58 -15.51 0.31
C VAL A 201 -12.73 -16.76 -0.52
#